data_AF-L7FNL7-F1
#
_entry.id   AF-L7FNL7-F1
#
_cell.length_a   1.000
_cell.length_b   1.000
_cell.length_c   1.000
_cell.angle_alpha   90.00
_cell.angle_beta   90.00
_cell.angle_gamma   90.00
#
_symmetry.space_group_name_H-M   'P 1'
#
loop_
_entity.id
_entity.type
_entity.pdbx_description
1 polymer ?
#
loop_
_entity_poly.entity_id
_entity_poly.type
_entity_poly.pdbx_seq_one_letter_code
_entity_poly.pdbx_strand_id
1 'polypeptide(L)'
;MKFEMLKHNAEIYEFVEEMNIREYDVIIISRPWGRPGAFRNKQSLNSLFPGLKNLFCECVEKCTNVILHVPRQMEPENITREFNFPIEVVTYALGE
;
A
#
# COMPACT_ATOMS: atom_id res chain seq x y z
N MET A 1 -16.82 -8.17 8.56
CA MET A 1 -15.72 -7.57 7.78
C MET A 1 -15.40 -8.50 6.62
N LYS A 2 -15.55 -8.02 5.38
CA LYS A 2 -15.24 -8.80 4.16
C LYS A 2 -13.83 -8.40 3.71
N PHE A 3 -12.99 -9.38 3.40
CA PHE A 3 -11.64 -9.14 2.88
C PHE A 3 -11.58 -9.56 1.42
N GLU A 4 -11.10 -8.68 0.57
CA GLU A 4 -10.87 -8.95 -0.85
C GLU A 4 -9.39 -8.79 -1.15
N MET A 5 -8.84 -9.70 -1.98
CA MET A 5 -7.42 -9.75 -2.30
C MET A 5 -7.23 -9.63 -3.81
N LEU A 6 -6.60 -8.54 -4.23
CA LEU A 6 -6.28 -8.24 -5.63
C LEU A 6 -4.92 -8.83 -5.99
N LYS A 7 -4.83 -9.45 -7.16
CA LYS A 7 -3.69 -10.18 -7.71
C LYS A 7 -3.14 -9.58 -9.02
N HIS A 8 -3.94 -8.82 -9.77
CA HIS A 8 -3.55 -8.29 -11.09
C HIS A 8 -3.84 -6.78 -11.23
N ASN A 9 -3.14 -6.11 -12.16
CA ASN A 9 -3.33 -4.67 -12.42
C ASN A 9 -4.75 -4.31 -12.85
N ALA A 10 -5.42 -5.16 -13.64
CA ALA A 10 -6.81 -4.94 -14.05
C ALA A 10 -7.76 -4.88 -12.84
N GLU A 11 -7.50 -5.73 -11.84
CA GLU A 11 -8.28 -5.80 -10.60
C GLU A 11 -8.05 -4.55 -9.71
N ILE A 12 -6.92 -3.84 -9.87
CA ILE A 12 -6.66 -2.57 -9.17
C ILE A 12 -7.54 -1.46 -9.74
N TYR A 13 -7.70 -1.38 -11.07
CA TYR A 13 -8.60 -0.40 -11.68
C TYR A 13 -10.05 -0.66 -11.28
N GLU A 14 -10.50 -1.92 -11.31
CA GLU A 14 -11.84 -2.31 -10.83
C GLU A 14 -12.05 -1.97 -9.36
N PHE A 15 -11.03 -2.17 -8.52
CA PHE A 15 -11.09 -1.80 -7.10
C PHE A 15 -11.22 -0.29 -6.90
N VAL A 16 -10.48 0.53 -7.67
CA VAL A 16 -10.62 1.99 -7.63
C VAL A 16 -12.02 2.43 -8.03
N GLU A 17 -12.62 1.80 -9.05
CA GLU A 17 -14.01 2.07 -9.42
C GLU A 17 -14.97 1.68 -8.28
N GLU A 18 -14.80 0.52 -7.66
CA GLU A 18 -15.63 0.06 -6.55
C GLU A 18 -15.50 0.93 -5.30
N MET A 19 -14.29 1.40 -4.98
CA MET A 19 -14.00 2.37 -3.92
C MET A 19 -14.74 3.70 -4.07
N ASN A 20 -15.09 4.08 -5.30
CA ASN A 20 -15.88 5.28 -5.54
C ASN A 20 -17.38 5.06 -5.29
N ILE A 21 -17.82 3.82 -5.20
CA ILE A 21 -19.23 3.44 -5.04
C ILE A 21 -19.51 2.99 -3.60
N ARG A 22 -18.52 2.43 -2.91
CA ARG A 22 -18.65 1.84 -1.57
C ARG A 22 -17.79 2.56 -0.56
N GLU A 23 -18.34 2.72 0.65
CA GLU A 23 -17.59 3.21 1.80
C GLU A 23 -16.84 2.05 2.48
N TYR A 24 -15.57 2.28 2.78
CA TYR A 24 -14.72 1.34 3.49
C TYR A 24 -14.24 1.97 4.80
N ASP A 25 -14.42 1.27 5.91
CA ASP A 25 -13.89 1.72 7.21
C ASP A 25 -12.36 1.67 7.25
N VAL A 26 -11.76 0.67 6.60
CA VAL A 26 -10.32 0.42 6.55
C VAL A 26 -9.94 -0.17 5.20
N ILE A 27 -8.85 0.32 4.61
CA ILE A 27 -8.23 -0.23 3.40
C ILE A 27 -6.83 -0.73 3.73
N ILE A 28 -6.53 -1.97 3.36
CA ILE A 28 -5.22 -2.58 3.58
C ILE A 28 -4.58 -2.92 2.25
N ILE A 29 -3.46 -2.29 1.94
CA ILE A 29 -2.65 -2.60 0.76
C ILE A 29 -1.45 -3.42 1.22
N SER A 30 -1.40 -4.68 0.80
CA SER A 30 -0.40 -5.64 1.29
C SER A 30 0.22 -6.47 0.17
N ARG A 31 1.21 -7.30 0.55
CA ARG A 31 1.90 -8.29 -0.30
C ARG A 31 0.92 -9.06 -1.22
N PRO A 32 1.38 -9.51 -2.40
CA PRO A 32 2.78 -9.72 -2.79
C PRO A 32 3.42 -8.55 -3.55
N TRP A 33 4.54 -8.04 -3.03
CA TRP A 33 5.38 -7.03 -3.70
C TRP A 33 6.40 -7.64 -4.70
N GLY A 34 6.35 -8.96 -4.92
CA GLY A 34 7.35 -9.74 -5.64
C GLY A 34 7.87 -10.95 -4.84
N ARG A 35 8.88 -11.65 -5.39
CA ARG A 35 9.51 -12.83 -4.75
C ARG A 35 10.42 -12.45 -3.57
N PRO A 36 10.64 -13.34 -2.57
CA PRO A 36 11.62 -13.13 -1.51
C PRO A 36 13.01 -12.78 -2.08
N GLY A 37 13.61 -11.67 -1.62
CA GLY A 37 14.93 -11.21 -2.07
C GLY A 37 14.93 -10.11 -3.14
N ALA A 38 13.78 -9.81 -3.76
CA ALA A 38 13.67 -8.77 -4.80
C ALA A 38 13.71 -7.32 -4.27
N PHE A 39 13.90 -7.11 -2.96
CA PHE A 39 13.65 -5.82 -2.29
C PHE A 39 14.91 -5.09 -1.81
N ARG A 40 16.11 -5.68 -1.97
CA ARG A 40 17.34 -4.95 -1.68
C ARG A 40 17.43 -3.73 -2.59
N ASN A 41 17.69 -2.55 -2.00
CA ASN A 41 17.86 -1.26 -2.69
C ASN A 41 16.59 -0.63 -3.26
N LYS A 42 15.39 -1.11 -2.92
CA LYS A 42 14.15 -0.43 -3.30
C LYS A 42 13.94 0.79 -2.39
N GLN A 43 13.94 1.98 -2.98
CA GLN A 43 13.86 3.26 -2.27
C GLN A 43 12.55 4.03 -2.52
N SER A 44 11.61 3.46 -3.28
CA SER A 44 10.32 4.10 -3.53
C SER A 44 9.19 3.10 -3.65
N LEU A 45 7.96 3.51 -3.42
CA LEU A 45 6.80 2.63 -3.56
C LEU A 45 6.63 2.08 -4.98
N ASN A 46 6.86 2.93 -5.99
CA ASN A 46 6.74 2.51 -7.39
C ASN A 46 7.82 1.49 -7.80
N SER A 47 8.90 1.35 -7.02
CA SER A 47 9.86 0.27 -7.21
C SER A 47 9.33 -1.09 -6.74
N LEU A 48 8.37 -1.13 -5.81
CA LEU A 48 7.67 -2.35 -5.39
C LEU A 48 6.66 -2.77 -6.44
N PHE A 49 5.82 -1.83 -6.84
CA PHE A 49 4.72 -2.03 -7.77
C PHE A 49 4.48 -0.74 -8.57
N PRO A 50 4.56 -0.75 -9.91
CA PRO A 50 4.30 0.44 -10.72
C PRO A 50 2.89 0.98 -10.46
N GLY A 51 2.79 2.22 -9.97
CA GLY A 51 1.51 2.84 -9.63
C GLY A 51 1.08 2.69 -8.16
N LEU A 52 1.87 2.02 -7.31
CA LEU A 52 1.56 1.84 -5.88
C LEU A 52 1.38 3.16 -5.16
N LYS A 53 2.21 4.15 -5.49
CA LYS A 53 2.10 5.49 -4.91
C LYS A 53 0.72 6.10 -5.21
N ASN A 54 0.30 6.05 -6.47
CA ASN A 54 -0.95 6.65 -6.92
C ASN A 54 -2.14 5.92 -6.29
N LEU A 55 -2.12 4.58 -6.28
CA LEU A 55 -3.14 3.78 -5.61
C LEU A 55 -3.27 4.13 -4.13
N PHE A 56 -2.15 4.27 -3.42
CA PHE A 56 -2.19 4.65 -2.00
C PHE A 56 -2.77 6.05 -1.80
N CYS A 57 -2.40 7.04 -2.63
CA CYS A 57 -2.99 8.37 -2.58
C CYS A 57 -4.52 8.33 -2.83
N GLU A 58 -4.96 7.63 -3.88
CA GLU A 58 -6.38 7.45 -4.19
C GLU A 58 -7.13 6.80 -3.02
N CYS A 59 -6.50 5.85 -2.32
CA CYS A 59 -7.10 5.23 -1.14
C CYS A 59 -7.27 6.22 0.01
N VAL A 60 -6.26 7.04 0.28
CA VAL A 60 -6.26 8.04 1.37
C VAL A 60 -7.30 9.14 1.13
N GLU A 61 -7.61 9.46 -0.14
CA GLU A 61 -8.68 10.40 -0.48
C GLU A 61 -10.08 9.88 -0.18
N LYS A 62 -10.25 8.55 -0.06
CA LYS A 62 -11.57 7.89 0.06
C LYS A 62 -11.81 7.26 1.42
N CYS A 63 -10.75 6.87 2.13
CA CYS A 63 -10.84 6.19 3.41
C CYS A 63 -9.89 6.86 4.41
N THR A 64 -10.39 7.13 5.61
CA THR A 64 -9.57 7.69 6.70
C THR A 64 -8.49 6.71 7.17
N ASN A 65 -8.79 5.40 7.16
CA ASN A 65 -7.89 4.38 7.69
C ASN A 65 -7.26 3.54 6.56
N VAL A 66 -6.14 4.01 6.00
CA VAL A 66 -5.39 3.27 4.98
C VAL A 66 -4.09 2.73 5.56
N ILE A 67 -3.88 1.42 5.45
CA ILE A 67 -2.69 0.73 5.93
C ILE A 67 -1.91 0.21 4.72
N LEU A 68 -0.69 0.69 4.54
CA LEU A 68 0.23 0.20 3.52
C LEU A 68 1.36 -0.62 4.16
N HIS A 69 1.43 -1.90 3.84
CA HIS A 69 2.49 -2.77 4.33
C HIS A 69 3.70 -2.73 3.40
N VAL A 70 4.81 -2.11 3.82
CA VAL A 70 6.07 -2.11 3.05
C VAL A 70 7.08 -3.14 3.57
N PRO A 71 8.00 -3.66 2.73
CA PRO A 71 9.10 -4.51 3.19
C PRO A 71 9.98 -3.81 4.22
N ARG A 72 10.39 -4.54 5.27
CA ARG A 72 11.27 -4.03 6.34
C ARG A 72 12.61 -3.47 5.85
N GLN A 73 13.07 -3.87 4.65
CA GLN A 73 14.32 -3.36 4.07
C GLN A 73 14.20 -1.95 3.47
N MET A 74 13.00 -1.37 3.41
CA MET A 74 12.81 0.01 2.94
C MET A 74 12.87 0.97 4.12
N GLU A 75 13.77 1.94 4.05
CA GLU A 75 13.85 3.01 5.05
C GLU A 75 12.56 3.83 5.07
N PRO A 76 11.92 4.05 6.23
CA PRO A 76 10.67 4.80 6.32
C PRO A 76 10.75 6.19 5.70
N GLU A 77 11.87 6.90 5.86
CA GLU A 77 12.08 8.26 5.34
C GLU A 77 12.03 8.30 3.82
N ASN A 78 12.44 7.21 3.16
CA ASN A 78 12.38 7.10 1.71
C ASN A 78 10.93 7.05 1.20
N ILE A 79 10.01 6.53 2.02
CA ILE A 79 8.58 6.42 1.73
C ILE A 79 7.84 7.69 2.16
N THR A 80 8.03 8.14 3.40
CA THR A 80 7.24 9.24 3.96
C THR A 80 7.46 10.55 3.23
N ARG A 81 8.68 10.81 2.72
CA ARG A 81 8.98 11.98 1.88
C ARG A 81 8.24 12.00 0.54
N GLU A 82 7.66 10.88 0.09
CA GLU A 82 6.91 10.82 -1.16
C GLU A 82 5.52 11.47 -1.04
N PHE A 83 5.08 11.80 0.19
CA PHE A 83 3.73 12.23 0.52
C PHE A 83 3.70 13.57 1.23
N ASN A 84 2.63 14.33 1.00
CA ASN A 84 2.41 15.65 1.59
C ASN A 84 1.36 15.64 2.71
N PHE A 85 1.02 14.46 3.22
CA PHE A 85 0.07 14.28 4.32
C PHE A 85 0.74 13.53 5.48
N PRO A 86 0.23 13.68 6.72
CA PRO A 86 0.78 12.99 7.87
C PRO A 86 0.72 11.46 7.71
N ILE A 87 1.81 10.77 8.00
CA ILE A 87 1.90 9.30 7.98
C ILE A 87 2.45 8.83 9.32
N GLU A 88 1.74 7.90 9.95
CA GLU A 88 2.24 7.17 11.11
C GLU A 88 2.99 5.91 10.65
N VAL A 89 4.24 5.75 11.11
CA VAL A 89 5.06 4.58 10.79
C VAL A 89 4.99 3.60 11.95
N VAL A 90 4.31 2.47 11.73
CA VAL A 90 4.21 1.39 12.72
C VAL A 90 5.12 0.25 12.32
N THR A 91 6.16 0.00 13.14
CA THR A 91 7.02 -1.17 12.97
C THR A 91 6.44 -2.33 13.78
N TYR A 92 5.96 -3.37 13.10
CA TYR A 92 5.53 -4.60 13.75
C TYR A 92 6.49 -5.74 13.43
N ALA A 93 6.97 -6.42 14.46
CA ALA A 93 7.54 -7.74 14.32
C ALA A 93 6.37 -8.72 14.45
N LEU A 94 5.95 -9.35 13.34
CA LEU A 94 5.23 -10.62 13.47
C LEU A 94 6.20 -11.54 14.24
N GLY A 95 5.73 -12.02 15.40
CA GLY A 95 6.55 -12.70 16.41
C GLY A 95 7.39 -13.86 15.88
N GLU A 96 8.34 -14.27 16.72
CA GLU A 96 8.90 -15.62 16.69
C GLU A 96 7.81 -16.69 16.59
#